data_AF-A0A1H4PUF8-F1
#
_entry.id   AF-A0A1H4PUF8-F1
#
_cell.length_a   1.000
_cell.length_b   1.000
_cell.length_c   1.000
_cell.angle_alpha   90.00
_cell.angle_beta   90.00
_cell.angle_gamma   90.00
#
_symmetry.space_group_name_H-M   'P 1'
#
loop_
_entity.id
_entity.type
_entity.pdbx_description
1 polymer ?
#
loop_
_entity_poly.entity_id
_entity_poly.type
_entity_poly.pdbx_seq_one_letter_code
_entity_poly.pdbx_strand_id
1 'polypeptide(L)'
;MSQPEIVPQPPLAEKKNMSLLIRGALWIAIGALIAAALVCVVWVLIGDQDGLIGRAFLTILLLAAFAGIAILEAGLAPNRPDWLALSSMVTWIFALLVGAVKIWLPEDDQYFAGAERFFQLLLVVGILQLALLHVRLFTPAAQRHVTSFTRIIYIATIVFLGALAAMLIFFLTFPNTFEYGELYWRIVVALTILAAVGTTLIPLLNALFAPRKPAPAAQGIAAAPAWPTYADGATPLPALIDGSPDWNAYYTGHPSAQPAQQSLPAAPEQYPGQQYPTQHYPNQQPPAPQFPVAQFPPAPAPEPYAQAPDVPPVPQAPEAYPPAPPRPQQ
;
A
#
# COMPACT_ATOMS: atom_id res chain seq x y z
N MET A 1 -8.71 35.36 44.68
CA MET A 1 -7.77 34.27 45.02
C MET A 1 -7.51 33.48 43.76
N SER A 2 -6.32 33.64 43.19
CA SER A 2 -5.89 33.08 41.91
C SER A 2 -5.44 31.63 42.11
N GLN A 3 -6.01 30.70 41.34
CA GLN A 3 -5.60 29.30 41.33
C GLN A 3 -4.42 29.15 40.36
N PRO A 4 -3.32 28.44 40.69
CA PRO A 4 -2.19 28.31 39.80
C PRO A 4 -2.43 27.20 38.76
N GLU A 5 -2.03 27.52 37.54
CA GLU A 5 -2.04 26.65 36.36
C GLU A 5 -1.02 25.50 36.52
N ILE A 6 -1.48 24.26 36.42
CA ILE A 6 -0.65 23.06 36.47
C ILE A 6 -0.19 22.75 35.05
N VAL A 7 1.09 22.99 34.75
CA VAL A 7 1.72 22.59 33.49
C VAL A 7 1.89 21.06 33.46
N PRO A 8 1.43 20.34 32.42
CA PRO A 8 1.68 18.90 32.29
C PRO A 8 3.15 18.67 31.92
N GLN A 9 3.90 18.08 32.84
CA GLN A 9 5.27 17.63 32.59
C GLN A 9 5.22 16.24 31.93
N PRO A 10 5.83 16.02 30.75
CA PRO A 10 5.82 14.69 30.12
C PRO A 10 6.60 13.67 30.97
N PRO A 11 6.14 12.41 31.06
CA PRO A 11 6.56 11.50 32.12
C PRO A 11 7.95 10.89 31.85
N LEU A 12 8.93 11.26 32.67
CA LEU A 12 10.23 10.57 32.80
C LEU A 12 10.09 9.05 33.09
N ALA A 13 8.92 8.62 33.56
CA ALA A 13 8.59 7.22 33.81
C ALA A 13 8.61 6.35 32.53
N GLU A 14 8.17 6.89 31.40
CA GLU A 14 8.03 6.13 30.14
C GLU A 14 9.40 5.70 29.58
N LYS A 15 10.41 6.58 29.66
CA LYS A 15 11.78 6.30 29.23
C LYS A 15 12.47 5.23 30.07
N LYS A 16 12.22 5.21 31.38
CA LYS A 16 12.77 4.21 32.31
C LYS A 16 12.16 2.82 32.06
N ASN A 17 10.86 2.78 31.79
CA ASN A 17 10.14 1.53 31.50
C ASN A 17 10.59 0.89 30.19
N MET A 18 10.88 1.67 29.14
CA MET A 18 11.47 1.12 27.90
C MET A 18 12.82 0.43 28.14
N SER A 19 13.70 0.98 28.99
CA SER A 19 14.99 0.37 29.31
C SER A 19 14.84 -0.95 30.09
N LEU A 20 13.87 -1.02 31.00
CA LEU A 20 13.51 -2.25 31.71
C LEU A 20 12.89 -3.31 30.80
N LEU A 21 12.05 -2.91 29.85
CA LEU A 21 11.47 -3.82 28.84
C LEU A 21 12.53 -4.38 27.89
N ILE A 22 13.48 -3.55 27.44
CA ILE A 22 14.59 -4.00 26.58
C ILE A 22 15.51 -4.97 27.33
N ARG A 23 15.82 -4.68 28.59
CA ARG A 23 16.61 -5.59 29.45
C ARG A 23 15.85 -6.88 29.75
N GLY A 24 14.55 -6.79 30.02
CA GLY A 24 13.68 -7.95 30.22
C GLY A 24 13.58 -8.82 28.98
N ALA A 25 13.40 -8.22 27.81
CA ALA A 25 13.38 -8.92 26.53
C ALA A 25 14.72 -9.62 26.24
N LEU A 26 15.85 -8.99 26.58
CA LEU A 26 17.17 -9.60 26.44
C LEU A 26 17.34 -10.82 27.37
N TRP A 27 16.90 -10.74 28.61
CA TRP A 27 16.92 -11.87 29.56
C TRP A 27 16.02 -13.02 29.11
N ILE A 28 14.83 -12.72 28.60
CA ILE A 28 13.90 -13.72 28.06
C ILE A 28 14.52 -14.39 26.81
N ALA A 29 15.18 -13.62 25.94
CA ALA A 29 15.84 -14.16 24.76
C ALA A 29 16.99 -15.12 25.12
N ILE A 30 17.82 -14.74 26.09
CA ILE A 30 18.91 -15.60 26.59
C ILE A 30 18.34 -16.88 27.23
N GLY A 31 17.28 -16.74 28.05
CA GLY A 31 16.60 -17.89 28.67
C GLY A 31 15.99 -18.85 27.65
N ALA A 32 15.34 -18.32 26.62
CA ALA A 32 14.77 -19.10 25.53
C ALA A 32 15.86 -19.84 24.71
N LEU A 33 17.00 -19.19 24.48
CA LEU A 33 18.13 -19.80 23.77
C LEU A 33 18.75 -20.96 24.55
N ILE A 34 18.92 -20.80 25.87
CA ILE A 34 19.39 -21.87 26.76
C ILE A 34 18.38 -23.03 26.81
N ALA A 35 17.08 -22.73 26.93
CA ALA A 35 16.04 -23.75 26.92
C ALA A 35 16.01 -24.54 25.60
N ALA A 36 16.14 -23.87 24.46
CA ALA A 36 16.22 -24.51 23.15
C ALA A 36 17.44 -25.44 23.04
N ALA A 37 18.60 -25.02 23.54
CA ALA A 37 19.80 -25.85 23.57
C ALA A 37 19.62 -27.10 24.45
N LEU A 38 19.00 -26.96 25.63
CA LEU A 38 18.72 -28.09 26.52
C LEU A 38 17.74 -29.07 25.89
N VAL A 39 16.70 -28.57 25.22
CA VAL A 39 15.75 -29.42 24.47
C VAL A 39 16.48 -30.20 23.37
N CYS A 40 17.39 -29.56 22.63
CA CYS A 40 18.25 -30.25 21.65
C CYS A 40 19.06 -31.39 22.29
N VAL A 41 19.71 -31.14 23.43
CA VAL A 41 20.52 -32.16 24.12
C VAL A 41 19.66 -33.32 24.62
N VAL A 42 18.52 -33.04 25.23
CA VAL A 42 17.57 -34.06 25.71
C VAL A 42 17.06 -34.92 24.54
N TRP A 43 16.82 -34.30 23.39
CA TRP A 43 16.35 -34.98 22.20
C TRP A 43 17.38 -35.98 21.64
N VAL A 44 18.65 -35.60 21.65
CA VAL A 44 19.77 -36.48 21.25
C VAL A 44 19.93 -37.68 22.20
N LEU A 45 19.63 -37.52 23.48
CA LEU A 45 19.86 -38.55 24.50
C LEU A 45 18.69 -39.54 24.69
N ILE A 46 17.47 -39.20 24.26
CA ILE A 46 16.24 -39.98 24.55
C ILE A 46 15.59 -40.58 23.30
N GLY A 47 15.98 -40.16 22.09
CA GLY A 47 15.33 -40.55 20.82
C GLY A 47 15.63 -41.97 20.34
N ASP A 48 15.06 -42.98 20.97
CA ASP A 48 15.17 -44.40 20.57
C ASP A 48 13.82 -45.03 20.12
N GLN A 49 12.71 -44.30 20.22
CA GLN A 49 11.39 -44.78 19.75
C GLN A 49 11.05 -44.25 18.36
N ASP A 50 11.52 -44.93 17.31
CA ASP A 50 11.09 -44.83 15.89
C ASP A 50 10.77 -43.39 15.38
N GLY A 51 11.50 -42.39 15.88
CA GLY A 51 11.27 -40.97 15.56
C GLY A 51 9.91 -40.38 16.00
N LEU A 52 9.05 -41.12 16.71
CA LEU A 52 7.69 -40.69 17.06
C LEU A 52 7.70 -39.49 18.02
N ILE A 53 8.57 -39.53 19.04
CA ILE A 53 8.81 -38.39 19.94
C ILE A 53 9.31 -37.17 19.15
N GLY A 54 10.18 -37.40 18.16
CA GLY A 54 10.72 -36.34 17.30
C GLY A 54 9.64 -35.65 16.46
N ARG A 55 8.77 -36.42 15.82
CA ARG A 55 7.65 -35.89 15.03
C ARG A 55 6.65 -35.10 15.87
N ALA A 56 6.31 -35.60 17.07
CA ALA A 56 5.42 -34.90 17.99
C ALA A 56 6.01 -33.54 18.41
N PHE A 57 7.30 -33.51 18.76
CA PHE A 57 7.98 -32.28 19.12
C PHE A 57 8.09 -31.29 17.94
N LEU A 58 8.44 -31.76 16.74
CA LEU A 58 8.50 -30.92 15.54
C LEU A 58 7.13 -30.30 15.23
N THR A 59 6.05 -31.03 15.48
CA THR A 59 4.69 -30.49 15.34
C THR A 59 4.43 -29.35 16.33
N ILE A 60 4.84 -29.49 17.59
CA ILE A 60 4.74 -28.41 18.59
C ILE A 60 5.57 -27.20 18.16
N LEU A 61 6.81 -27.42 17.70
CA LEU A 61 7.69 -26.35 17.21
C LEU A 61 7.07 -25.63 16.01
N LEU A 62 6.51 -26.37 15.06
CA LEU A 62 5.82 -25.84 13.88
C LEU A 62 4.64 -24.94 14.29
N LEU A 63 3.81 -25.41 15.22
CA LEU A 63 2.68 -24.63 15.75
C LEU A 63 3.14 -23.38 16.51
N ALA A 64 4.21 -23.48 17.31
CA ALA A 64 4.79 -22.36 18.03
C ALA A 64 5.36 -21.30 17.07
N ALA A 65 6.06 -21.72 16.02
CA ALA A 65 6.58 -20.82 14.98
C ALA A 65 5.43 -20.09 14.26
N PHE A 66 4.38 -20.81 13.87
CA PHE A 66 3.19 -20.21 13.28
C PHE A 66 2.51 -19.22 14.22
N ALA A 67 2.32 -19.57 15.50
CA ALA A 67 1.71 -18.67 16.48
C ALA A 67 2.55 -17.40 16.66
N GLY A 68 3.88 -17.53 16.73
CA GLY A 68 4.79 -16.39 16.79
C GLY A 68 4.66 -15.45 15.59
N ILE A 69 4.55 -16.01 14.39
CA ILE A 69 4.37 -15.24 13.17
C ILE A 69 2.98 -14.59 13.11
N ALA A 70 1.92 -15.29 13.53
CA ALA A 70 0.57 -14.75 13.59
C ALA A 70 0.48 -13.55 14.55
N ILE A 71 1.17 -13.62 15.70
CA ILE A 71 1.28 -12.49 16.64
C ILE A 71 2.06 -11.32 16.00
N LEU A 72 3.17 -11.60 15.29
CA LEU A 72 3.95 -10.58 14.61
C LEU A 72 3.13 -9.86 13.52
N GLU A 73 2.33 -10.60 12.76
CA GLU A 73 1.41 -10.06 11.76
C GLU A 73 0.28 -9.23 12.41
N ALA A 74 -0.30 -9.70 13.51
CA ALA A 74 -1.32 -8.96 14.26
C ALA A 74 -0.80 -7.62 14.78
N GLY A 75 0.47 -7.54 15.18
CA GLY A 75 1.12 -6.29 15.59
C GLY A 75 1.31 -5.27 14.46
N LEU A 76 1.33 -5.73 13.20
CA LEU A 76 1.48 -4.90 11.99
C LEU A 76 0.14 -4.45 11.38
N ALA A 77 -0.98 -4.87 11.98
CA ALA A 77 -2.33 -4.69 11.46
C ALA A 77 -2.93 -3.26 11.45
N PRO A 78 -2.47 -2.23 12.20
CA PRO A 78 -3.22 -0.97 12.31
C PRO A 78 -3.50 -0.21 10.99
N ASN A 79 -2.81 -0.55 9.89
CA ASN A 79 -2.93 0.16 8.60
C ASN A 79 -3.04 -0.77 7.37
N ARG A 80 -3.44 -2.05 7.51
CA ARG A 80 -3.51 -2.99 6.37
C ARG A 80 -4.96 -3.25 5.92
N PRO A 81 -5.21 -3.38 4.60
CA PRO A 81 -6.53 -3.76 4.09
C PRO A 81 -6.87 -5.20 4.48
N ASP A 82 -8.10 -5.43 4.94
CA ASP A 82 -8.59 -6.71 5.51
C ASP A 82 -8.36 -7.92 4.60
N TRP A 83 -8.46 -7.73 3.29
CA TRP A 83 -8.23 -8.81 2.32
C TRP A 83 -6.78 -9.34 2.32
N LEU A 84 -5.80 -8.48 2.62
CA LEU A 84 -4.40 -8.92 2.75
C LEU A 84 -4.18 -9.71 4.04
N ALA A 85 -4.86 -9.33 5.14
CA ALA A 85 -4.82 -10.08 6.39
C ALA A 85 -5.43 -11.48 6.20
N LEU A 86 -6.58 -11.58 5.51
CA LEU A 86 -7.20 -12.86 5.17
C LEU A 86 -6.28 -13.73 4.30
N SER A 87 -5.71 -13.15 3.24
CA SER A 87 -4.83 -13.89 2.31
C SER A 87 -3.55 -14.38 2.99
N SER A 88 -2.99 -13.57 3.90
CA SER A 88 -1.83 -13.94 4.71
C SER A 88 -2.17 -15.07 5.68
N MET A 89 -3.30 -14.97 6.39
CA MET A 89 -3.75 -16.01 7.31
C MET A 89 -3.95 -17.36 6.58
N VAL A 90 -4.62 -17.35 5.43
CA VAL A 90 -4.81 -18.54 4.59
C VAL A 90 -3.46 -19.13 4.18
N THR A 91 -2.53 -18.28 3.76
CA THR A 91 -1.18 -18.70 3.36
C THR A 91 -0.42 -19.38 4.50
N TRP A 92 -0.50 -18.83 5.72
CA TRP A 92 0.12 -19.43 6.90
C TRP A 92 -0.53 -20.76 7.29
N ILE A 93 -1.84 -20.90 7.14
CA ILE A 93 -2.55 -22.17 7.32
C ILE A 93 -2.06 -23.21 6.31
N PHE A 94 -1.90 -22.84 5.04
CA PHE A 94 -1.33 -23.74 4.03
C PHE A 94 0.11 -24.17 4.38
N ALA A 95 0.96 -23.24 4.84
CA ALA A 95 2.30 -23.56 5.28
C ALA A 95 2.30 -24.54 6.48
N LEU A 96 1.38 -24.38 7.43
CA LEU A 96 1.19 -25.33 8.53
C LEU A 96 0.79 -26.71 8.04
N LEU A 97 -0.20 -26.79 7.13
CA LEU A 97 -0.66 -28.06 6.58
C LEU A 97 0.47 -28.81 5.87
N VAL A 98 1.24 -28.11 5.03
CA VAL A 98 2.40 -28.70 4.35
C VAL A 98 3.46 -29.14 5.36
N GLY A 99 3.78 -28.31 6.35
CA GLY A 99 4.71 -28.66 7.42
C GLY A 99 4.28 -29.91 8.18
N ALA A 100 3.00 -30.00 8.57
CA ALA A 100 2.45 -31.17 9.23
C ALA A 100 2.56 -32.42 8.34
N VAL A 101 2.16 -32.34 7.07
CA VAL A 101 2.30 -33.47 6.12
C VAL A 101 3.76 -33.94 6.02
N LYS A 102 4.72 -33.02 5.93
CA LYS A 102 6.16 -33.36 5.83
C LYS A 102 6.74 -33.99 7.10
N ILE A 103 6.24 -33.62 8.28
CA ILE A 103 6.66 -34.23 9.56
C ILE A 103 6.19 -35.68 9.65
N TRP A 104 4.99 -35.97 9.15
CA TRP A 104 4.36 -37.28 9.30
C TRP A 104 4.67 -38.24 8.15
N LEU A 105 5.20 -37.76 7.02
CA LEU A 105 5.62 -38.62 5.92
C LEU A 105 6.81 -39.52 6.36
N PRO A 106 6.80 -40.84 6.05
CA PRO A 106 7.91 -41.74 6.39
C PRO A 106 9.25 -41.20 5.89
N GLU A 107 10.29 -41.32 6.70
CA GLU A 107 11.65 -40.94 6.33
C GLU A 107 12.32 -42.13 5.66
N ASP A 108 12.93 -41.91 4.50
CA ASP A 108 13.92 -42.85 3.98
C ASP A 108 15.20 -42.64 4.80
N ASP A 109 15.91 -43.71 5.18
CA ASP A 109 17.02 -43.76 6.18
C ASP A 109 18.28 -42.90 5.86
N GLN A 110 18.16 -41.85 5.04
CA GLN A 110 19.24 -40.94 4.69
C GLN A 110 19.49 -39.92 5.81
N TYR A 111 20.71 -39.91 6.33
CA TYR A 111 21.22 -39.09 7.43
C TYR A 111 20.99 -37.56 7.30
N PHE A 112 20.67 -37.05 6.09
CA PHE A 112 20.41 -35.63 5.81
C PHE A 112 18.95 -35.31 5.46
N ALA A 113 18.02 -36.28 5.52
CA ALA A 113 16.64 -36.12 5.08
C ALA A 113 15.88 -35.00 5.84
N GLY A 114 16.19 -34.79 7.13
CA GLY A 114 15.55 -33.74 7.94
C GLY A 114 15.88 -32.31 7.48
N ALA A 115 17.15 -32.04 7.13
CA ALA A 115 17.57 -30.73 6.65
C ALA A 115 16.96 -30.41 5.28
N GLU A 116 16.92 -31.38 4.37
CA GLU A 116 16.28 -31.23 3.06
C GLU A 116 14.79 -30.88 3.20
N ARG A 117 14.05 -31.61 4.04
CA ARG A 117 12.62 -31.33 4.30
C ARG A 117 12.39 -29.94 4.88
N PHE A 118 13.27 -29.49 5.78
CA PHE A 118 13.24 -28.15 6.32
C PHE A 118 13.47 -27.09 5.24
N PHE A 119 14.47 -27.25 4.38
CA PHE A 119 14.70 -26.34 3.24
C PHE A 119 13.54 -26.34 2.25
N GLN A 120 12.93 -27.49 1.97
CA GLN A 120 11.73 -27.59 1.13
C GLN A 120 10.54 -26.85 1.77
N LEU A 121 10.35 -26.95 3.09
CA LEU A 121 9.34 -26.18 3.81
C LEU A 121 9.62 -24.68 3.70
N LEU A 122 10.88 -24.25 3.87
CA LEU A 122 11.28 -22.86 3.68
C LEU A 122 11.01 -22.38 2.25
N LEU A 123 11.25 -23.20 1.22
CA LEU A 123 10.93 -22.88 -0.17
C LEU A 123 9.41 -22.77 -0.40
N VAL A 124 8.60 -23.66 0.19
CA VAL A 124 7.14 -23.56 0.13
C VAL A 124 6.67 -22.25 0.74
N VAL A 125 7.16 -21.89 1.93
CA VAL A 125 6.88 -20.60 2.56
C VAL A 125 7.36 -19.47 1.65
N GLY A 126 8.57 -19.56 1.09
CA GLY A 126 9.12 -18.58 0.16
C GLY A 126 8.25 -18.35 -1.07
N ILE A 127 7.74 -19.41 -1.71
CA ILE A 127 6.85 -19.36 -2.88
C ILE A 127 5.52 -18.72 -2.51
N LEU A 128 4.94 -19.13 -1.38
CA LEU A 128 3.71 -18.56 -0.84
C LEU A 128 3.85 -17.06 -0.57
N GLN A 129 4.94 -16.64 0.06
CA GLN A 129 5.24 -15.23 0.32
C GLN A 129 5.54 -14.45 -0.96
N LEU A 130 6.24 -15.06 -1.92
CA LEU A 130 6.47 -14.46 -3.25
C LEU A 130 5.15 -14.22 -3.98
N ALA A 131 4.21 -15.18 -3.93
CA ALA A 131 2.90 -15.05 -4.55
C ALA A 131 2.08 -13.93 -3.89
N LEU A 132 2.05 -13.86 -2.56
CA LEU A 132 1.41 -12.76 -1.83
C LEU A 132 2.06 -11.41 -2.14
N LEU A 133 3.39 -11.34 -2.17
CA LEU A 133 4.14 -10.14 -2.52
C LEU A 133 3.79 -9.68 -3.93
N HIS A 134 3.70 -10.61 -4.87
CA HIS A 134 3.33 -10.34 -6.24
C HIS A 134 1.94 -9.73 -6.34
N VAL A 135 0.95 -10.37 -5.72
CA VAL A 135 -0.43 -9.88 -5.63
C VAL A 135 -0.45 -8.47 -5.03
N ARG A 136 0.28 -8.26 -3.93
CA ARG A 136 0.35 -6.98 -3.23
C ARG A 136 0.96 -5.86 -4.09
N LEU A 137 2.01 -6.16 -4.85
CA LEU A 137 2.67 -5.18 -5.72
C LEU A 137 1.86 -4.92 -7.00
N PHE A 138 1.19 -5.94 -7.52
CA PHE A 138 0.48 -5.89 -8.79
C PHE A 138 -0.91 -5.26 -8.69
N THR A 139 -1.62 -5.48 -7.58
CA THR A 139 -2.99 -4.96 -7.38
C THR A 139 -3.08 -3.43 -7.53
N PRO A 140 -2.21 -2.62 -6.89
CA PRO A 140 -2.24 -1.17 -7.06
C PRO A 140 -1.95 -0.72 -8.51
N ALA A 141 -1.14 -1.46 -9.26
CA ALA A 141 -0.86 -1.15 -10.66
C ALA A 141 -2.07 -1.40 -11.55
N ALA A 142 -2.81 -2.48 -11.31
CA ALA A 142 -4.02 -2.83 -12.06
C ALA A 142 -5.20 -1.89 -11.79
N GLN A 143 -5.26 -1.29 -10.60
CA GLN A 143 -6.35 -0.38 -10.20
C GLN A 143 -6.23 1.05 -10.76
N ARG A 144 -5.08 1.43 -11.35
CA ARG A 144 -4.87 2.80 -11.87
C ARG A 144 -5.77 3.14 -13.06
N HIS A 145 -5.94 2.20 -13.99
CA HIS A 145 -6.81 2.36 -15.17
C HIS A 145 -7.63 1.08 -15.38
N VAL A 146 -8.84 1.08 -14.81
CA VAL A 146 -9.71 -0.10 -14.80
C VAL A 146 -10.53 -0.14 -16.08
N THR A 147 -10.10 -0.95 -17.05
CA THR A 147 -10.88 -1.34 -18.22
C THR A 147 -11.23 -2.83 -18.15
N SER A 148 -12.23 -3.28 -18.92
CA SER A 148 -12.55 -4.70 -19.02
C SER A 148 -11.33 -5.53 -19.46
N PHE A 149 -10.51 -4.98 -20.36
CA PHE A 149 -9.29 -5.62 -20.84
C PHE A 149 -8.25 -5.78 -19.71
N THR A 150 -7.91 -4.70 -18.98
CA THR A 150 -6.98 -4.76 -17.84
C THR A 150 -7.49 -5.70 -16.74
N ARG A 151 -8.82 -5.74 -16.51
CA ARG A 151 -9.44 -6.63 -15.52
C ARG A 151 -9.28 -8.10 -15.89
N ILE A 152 -9.49 -8.47 -17.15
CA ILE A 152 -9.31 -9.84 -17.64
C ILE A 152 -7.84 -10.25 -17.48
N ILE A 153 -6.90 -9.41 -17.92
CA ILE A 153 -5.45 -9.68 -17.78
C ILE A 153 -5.08 -9.87 -16.31
N TYR A 154 -5.58 -9.00 -15.43
CA TYR A 154 -5.33 -9.08 -13.99
C TYR A 154 -5.80 -10.43 -13.43
N ILE A 155 -7.06 -10.81 -13.68
CA ILE A 155 -7.62 -12.08 -13.19
C ILE A 155 -6.85 -13.27 -13.76
N ALA A 156 -6.57 -13.28 -15.07
CA ALA A 156 -5.81 -14.35 -15.72
C ALA A 156 -4.41 -14.50 -15.11
N THR A 157 -3.72 -13.39 -14.86
CA THR A 157 -2.38 -13.39 -14.24
C THR A 157 -2.42 -13.96 -12.83
N ILE A 158 -3.40 -13.58 -12.01
CA ILE A 158 -3.58 -14.12 -10.66
C ILE A 158 -3.88 -15.63 -10.70
N VAL A 159 -4.72 -16.09 -11.63
CA VAL A 159 -5.04 -17.51 -11.79
C VAL A 159 -3.80 -18.30 -12.21
N PHE A 160 -3.03 -17.82 -13.20
CA PHE A 160 -1.79 -18.48 -13.62
C PHE A 160 -0.74 -18.52 -12.52
N LEU A 161 -0.60 -17.42 -11.76
CA LEU A 161 0.28 -17.37 -10.60
C LEU A 161 -0.15 -18.36 -9.51
N GLY A 162 -1.45 -18.43 -9.21
CA GLY A 162 -2.00 -19.40 -8.25
C GLY A 162 -1.77 -20.84 -8.68
N ALA A 163 -2.01 -21.15 -9.96
CA ALA A 163 -1.75 -22.47 -10.53
C ALA A 163 -0.25 -22.83 -10.48
N LEU A 164 0.63 -21.88 -10.83
CA LEU A 164 2.08 -22.05 -10.75
C LEU A 164 2.52 -22.34 -9.31
N ALA A 165 2.06 -21.54 -8.35
CA ALA A 165 2.37 -21.72 -6.93
C ALA A 165 1.88 -23.09 -6.44
N ALA A 166 0.64 -23.48 -6.79
CA ALA A 166 0.08 -24.77 -6.42
C ALA A 166 0.90 -25.94 -6.96
N MET A 167 1.31 -25.90 -8.24
CA MET A 167 2.20 -26.92 -8.82
C MET A 167 3.54 -26.96 -8.09
N LEU A 168 4.22 -25.83 -7.91
CA LEU A 168 5.52 -25.83 -7.23
C LEU A 168 5.43 -26.33 -5.77
N ILE A 169 4.39 -25.94 -5.03
CA ILE A 169 4.13 -26.41 -3.67
C ILE A 169 3.86 -27.92 -3.68
N PHE A 170 3.07 -28.42 -4.63
CA PHE A 170 2.78 -29.85 -4.77
C PHE A 170 4.06 -30.66 -4.99
N PHE A 171 4.91 -30.23 -5.92
CA PHE A 171 6.22 -30.85 -6.17
C PHE A 171 7.10 -30.86 -4.92
N LEU A 172 7.19 -29.75 -4.18
CA LEU A 172 7.99 -29.66 -2.96
C LEU A 172 7.41 -30.42 -1.77
N THR A 173 6.10 -30.66 -1.77
CA THR A 173 5.43 -31.46 -0.74
C THR A 173 5.70 -32.95 -0.95
N PHE A 174 5.64 -33.40 -2.21
CA PHE A 174 5.76 -34.82 -2.59
C PHE A 174 6.84 -35.06 -3.66
N PRO A 175 8.12 -34.73 -3.42
CA PRO A 175 9.15 -34.76 -4.46
C PRO A 175 9.43 -36.16 -5.00
N ASN A 176 9.34 -37.19 -4.14
CA ASN A 176 9.70 -38.57 -4.48
C ASN A 176 8.49 -39.51 -4.56
N THR A 177 7.28 -39.03 -4.28
CA THR A 177 6.07 -39.86 -4.26
C THR A 177 5.48 -40.03 -5.66
N PHE A 178 5.75 -39.09 -6.56
CA PHE A 178 5.22 -39.07 -7.92
C PHE A 178 6.35 -38.90 -8.93
N GLU A 179 6.21 -39.53 -10.10
CA GLU A 179 7.11 -39.31 -11.23
C GLU A 179 6.67 -38.06 -11.99
N TYR A 180 7.45 -36.98 -11.88
CA TYR A 180 7.20 -35.72 -12.58
C TYR A 180 7.78 -35.79 -13.98
N GLY A 181 6.97 -36.24 -14.94
CA GLY A 181 7.34 -36.28 -16.35
C GLY A 181 7.62 -34.90 -16.96
N GLU A 182 8.18 -34.89 -18.16
CA GLU A 182 8.57 -33.65 -18.85
C GLU A 182 7.38 -32.69 -19.07
N LEU A 183 6.17 -33.22 -19.29
CA LEU A 183 4.96 -32.42 -19.44
C LEU A 183 4.69 -31.53 -18.22
N TYR A 184 4.93 -32.05 -17.00
CA TYR A 184 4.72 -31.30 -15.77
C TYR A 184 5.60 -30.04 -15.75
N TRP A 185 6.90 -30.22 -15.99
CA TRP A 185 7.86 -29.11 -16.02
C TRP A 185 7.61 -28.15 -17.18
N ARG A 186 7.15 -28.63 -18.33
CA ARG A 186 6.73 -27.78 -19.44
C ARG A 186 5.55 -26.88 -19.06
N ILE A 187 4.56 -27.41 -18.33
CA ILE A 187 3.43 -26.61 -17.82
C ILE A 187 3.92 -25.58 -16.80
N VAL A 188 4.78 -25.96 -15.85
CA VAL A 188 5.37 -25.03 -14.86
C VAL A 188 6.10 -23.89 -15.56
N VAL A 189 6.96 -24.21 -16.54
CA VAL A 189 7.70 -23.21 -17.33
C VAL A 189 6.75 -22.32 -18.13
N ALA A 190 5.75 -22.90 -18.80
CA ALA A 190 4.76 -22.13 -19.56
C ALA A 190 3.97 -21.17 -18.66
N LEU A 191 3.51 -21.62 -17.49
CA LEU A 191 2.83 -20.78 -16.50
C LEU A 191 3.75 -19.69 -15.96
N THR A 192 5.04 -19.98 -15.75
CA THR A 192 6.03 -19.00 -15.31
C THR A 192 6.19 -17.88 -16.34
N ILE A 193 6.32 -18.23 -17.62
CA ILE A 193 6.42 -17.26 -18.71
C ILE A 193 5.13 -16.45 -18.83
N LEU A 194 3.96 -17.11 -18.82
CA LEU A 194 2.65 -16.45 -18.89
C LEU A 194 2.45 -15.46 -17.72
N ALA A 195 2.80 -15.88 -16.51
CA ALA A 195 2.74 -15.01 -15.33
C ALA A 195 3.68 -13.81 -15.51
N ALA A 196 4.95 -14.02 -15.87
CA ALA A 196 5.91 -12.94 -16.10
C ALA A 196 5.43 -11.94 -17.17
N VAL A 197 4.90 -12.43 -18.29
CA VAL A 197 4.31 -11.59 -19.33
C VAL A 197 3.13 -10.80 -18.78
N GLY A 198 2.18 -11.44 -18.10
CA GLY A 198 1.03 -10.79 -17.46
C GLY A 198 1.44 -9.68 -16.49
N THR A 199 2.50 -9.91 -15.69
CA THR A 199 3.05 -8.92 -14.75
C THR A 199 3.60 -7.68 -15.46
N THR A 200 4.29 -7.85 -16.59
CA THR A 200 4.89 -6.75 -17.34
C THR A 200 3.88 -5.95 -18.16
N LEU A 201 2.78 -6.58 -18.58
CA LEU A 201 1.81 -5.99 -19.48
C LEU A 201 1.03 -4.83 -18.82
N ILE A 202 0.59 -4.99 -17.58
CA ILE A 202 -0.21 -3.94 -16.89
C ILE A 202 0.56 -2.63 -16.72
N PRO A 203 1.82 -2.61 -16.23
CA PRO A 203 2.62 -1.39 -16.17
C PRO A 203 2.80 -0.71 -17.52
N LEU A 204 3.01 -1.46 -18.60
CA LEU A 204 3.16 -0.94 -19.95
C LEU A 204 1.86 -0.31 -20.47
N LEU A 205 0.74 -1.00 -20.30
CA LEU A 205 -0.58 -0.47 -20.65
C LEU A 205 -0.87 0.81 -19.85
N ASN A 206 -0.58 0.78 -18.55
CA ASN A 206 -0.76 1.95 -17.70
C ASN A 206 0.16 3.12 -18.10
N ALA A 207 1.38 2.86 -18.59
CA ALA A 207 2.26 3.89 -19.12
C ALA A 207 1.76 4.47 -20.46
N LEU A 208 1.21 3.62 -21.33
CA LEU A 208 0.64 4.03 -22.62
C LEU A 208 -0.65 4.85 -22.47
N PHE A 209 -1.50 4.47 -21.51
CA PHE A 209 -2.77 5.12 -21.23
C PHE A 209 -2.70 6.16 -20.11
N ALA A 210 -1.53 6.39 -19.51
CA ALA A 210 -1.37 7.45 -18.51
C ALA A 210 -1.75 8.79 -19.16
N PRO A 211 -2.70 9.55 -18.60
CA PRO A 211 -2.95 10.91 -19.03
C PRO A 211 -1.62 11.63 -18.95
N ARG A 212 -1.14 12.19 -20.07
CA ARG A 212 -0.03 13.14 -20.00
C ARG A 212 -0.48 14.16 -18.97
N LYS A 213 0.18 14.16 -17.79
CA LYS A 213 -0.02 15.24 -16.83
C LYS A 213 0.06 16.50 -17.66
N PRO A 214 -0.97 17.38 -17.65
CA PRO A 214 -0.77 18.72 -18.14
C PRO A 214 0.51 19.16 -17.46
N ALA A 215 1.56 19.42 -18.25
CA ALA A 215 2.73 20.12 -17.72
C ALA A 215 2.12 21.26 -16.91
N PRO A 216 2.51 21.45 -15.63
CA PRO A 216 1.89 22.47 -14.81
C PRO A 216 1.83 23.70 -15.69
N ALA A 217 0.61 24.07 -16.12
CA ALA A 217 0.40 25.38 -16.68
C ALA A 217 0.90 26.22 -15.53
N ALA A 218 2.09 26.81 -15.71
CA ALA A 218 2.69 27.68 -14.73
C ALA A 218 1.52 28.48 -14.23
N GLN A 219 1.17 28.30 -12.95
CA GLN A 219 -0.01 28.93 -12.37
C GLN A 219 0.06 30.34 -12.88
N GLY A 220 -0.93 30.73 -13.69
CA GLY A 220 -0.98 32.04 -14.27
C GLY A 220 -1.18 33.01 -13.11
N ILE A 221 -0.11 33.29 -12.37
CA ILE A 221 0.26 34.64 -12.05
C ILE A 221 0.30 35.24 -13.44
N ALA A 222 -0.79 35.92 -13.83
CA ALA A 222 -0.71 36.88 -14.91
C ALA A 222 0.54 37.68 -14.57
N ALA A 223 1.62 37.45 -15.30
CA ALA A 223 2.84 38.21 -15.11
C ALA A 223 2.35 39.65 -15.25
N ALA A 224 2.36 40.40 -14.14
CA ALA A 224 2.04 41.81 -14.20
C ALA A 224 2.89 42.36 -15.35
N PRO A 225 2.30 43.05 -16.32
CA PRO A 225 3.02 43.44 -17.54
C PRO A 225 4.32 44.09 -17.11
N ALA A 226 5.44 43.44 -17.46
CA ALA A 226 6.75 43.89 -17.04
C ALA A 226 6.94 45.30 -17.61
N TRP A 227 7.23 46.25 -16.72
CA TRP A 227 7.42 47.63 -17.14
C TRP A 227 8.57 47.70 -18.15
N PRO A 228 8.39 48.33 -19.32
CA PRO A 228 9.44 48.37 -20.33
C PRO A 228 10.73 48.99 -19.79
N THR A 229 11.87 48.44 -20.22
CA THR A 229 13.22 48.96 -19.92
C THR A 229 13.86 49.52 -21.19
N TYR A 230 14.90 50.35 -21.02
CA TYR A 230 15.75 50.79 -22.13
C TYR A 230 16.44 49.57 -22.76
N ALA A 231 17.13 49.78 -23.89
CA ALA A 231 17.86 48.71 -24.59
C ALA A 231 18.96 48.03 -23.75
N ASP A 232 19.33 48.62 -22.60
CA ASP A 232 20.23 48.03 -21.60
C ASP A 232 19.58 46.91 -20.78
N GLY A 233 18.26 46.73 -20.89
CA GLY A 233 17.49 45.67 -20.24
C GLY A 233 17.31 45.85 -18.72
N ALA A 234 17.90 46.90 -18.12
CA ALA A 234 17.94 47.08 -16.68
C ALA A 234 17.31 48.40 -16.22
N THR A 235 17.41 49.46 -17.02
CA THR A 235 16.89 50.78 -16.64
C THR A 235 15.42 50.89 -17.07
N PRO A 236 14.46 51.14 -16.17
CA PRO A 236 13.04 51.26 -16.54
C PRO A 236 12.75 52.55 -17.32
N LEU A 237 11.82 52.49 -18.27
CA LEU A 237 11.35 53.67 -18.98
C LEU A 237 10.66 54.65 -18.02
N PRO A 238 10.89 55.97 -18.15
CA PRO A 238 10.12 56.98 -17.44
C PRO A 238 8.62 56.82 -17.70
N ALA A 239 7.80 57.04 -16.69
CA ALA A 239 6.36 57.12 -16.85
C ALA A 239 5.96 58.53 -17.29
N LEU A 240 5.12 58.62 -18.31
CA LEU A 240 4.39 59.82 -18.66
C LEU A 240 3.33 60.12 -17.59
N ILE A 241 2.77 61.34 -17.61
CA ILE A 241 1.74 61.79 -16.65
C ILE A 241 0.48 60.91 -16.68
N ASP A 242 0.18 60.30 -17.83
CA ASP A 242 -0.92 59.35 -18.00
C ASP A 242 -0.60 57.94 -17.49
N GLY A 243 0.58 57.73 -16.90
CA GLY A 243 1.04 56.44 -16.42
C GLY A 243 1.43 55.47 -17.53
N SER A 244 1.60 55.94 -18.77
CA SER A 244 2.14 55.13 -19.87
C SER A 244 3.67 55.23 -19.93
N PRO A 245 4.39 54.20 -20.44
CA PRO A 245 5.84 54.28 -20.60
C PRO A 245 6.22 55.25 -21.73
N ASP A 246 7.21 56.11 -21.47
CA ASP A 246 7.76 57.05 -22.45
C ASP A 246 8.58 56.33 -23.52
N TRP A 247 7.89 55.83 -24.56
CA TRP A 247 8.52 55.15 -25.69
C TRP A 247 9.44 56.06 -26.50
N ASN A 248 9.28 57.39 -26.44
CA ASN A 248 10.18 58.29 -27.13
C ASN A 248 11.57 58.27 -26.46
N ALA A 249 11.61 58.17 -25.13
CA ALA A 249 12.87 58.01 -24.38
C ALA A 249 13.63 56.74 -24.78
N TYR A 250 12.94 55.65 -25.14
CA TYR A 250 13.59 54.43 -25.63
C TYR A 250 14.44 54.66 -26.89
N TYR A 251 13.97 55.50 -27.81
CA TYR A 251 14.69 55.78 -29.06
C TYR A 251 15.72 56.90 -28.92
N THR A 252 15.45 57.90 -28.09
CA THR A 252 16.31 59.09 -27.95
C THR A 252 17.35 58.98 -26.83
N GLY A 253 17.18 58.04 -25.91
CA GLY A 253 18.02 57.88 -24.71
C GLY A 253 17.78 58.94 -23.63
N HIS A 254 16.81 59.84 -23.83
CA HIS A 254 16.51 60.93 -22.90
C HIS A 254 14.98 61.05 -22.68
N PRO A 255 14.52 61.29 -21.44
CA PRO A 255 13.10 61.52 -21.15
C PRO A 255 12.53 62.65 -22.01
N SER A 256 11.38 62.40 -22.65
CA SER A 256 10.73 63.38 -23.53
C SER A 256 9.98 64.46 -22.76
N ALA A 257 9.56 64.16 -21.52
CA ALA A 257 9.05 65.14 -20.58
C ALA A 257 10.17 65.58 -19.63
N GLN A 258 10.45 66.89 -19.57
CA GLN A 258 11.29 67.43 -18.50
C GLN A 258 10.58 67.20 -17.16
N PRO A 259 11.20 66.49 -16.20
CA PRO A 259 10.60 66.35 -14.89
C PRO A 259 10.58 67.72 -14.22
N ALA A 260 9.40 68.18 -13.80
CA ALA A 260 9.37 69.01 -12.60
C ALA A 260 9.97 68.14 -11.48
N GLN A 261 11.05 68.60 -10.86
CA GLN A 261 11.69 67.93 -9.71
C GLN A 261 10.65 67.64 -8.63
N GLN A 262 10.10 66.44 -8.64
CA GLN A 262 9.30 65.91 -7.54
C GLN A 262 10.26 65.08 -6.70
N SER A 263 10.75 65.74 -5.66
CA SER A 263 11.50 65.18 -4.55
C SER A 263 10.95 63.80 -4.14
N LEU A 264 11.83 62.79 -4.13
CA LEU A 264 11.57 61.55 -3.40
C LEU A 264 11.18 61.89 -1.95
N PRO A 265 10.19 61.22 -1.34
CA PRO A 265 10.02 61.30 0.11
C PRO A 265 11.28 60.76 0.77
N ALA A 266 11.90 61.60 1.60
CA ALA A 266 13.00 61.25 2.48
C ALA A 266 12.59 60.10 3.42
N ALA A 267 13.55 59.20 3.67
CA ALA A 267 13.45 58.22 4.74
C ALA A 267 13.24 58.95 6.09
N PRO A 268 12.29 58.53 6.95
CA PRO A 268 12.14 59.14 8.25
C PRO A 268 13.32 58.78 9.17
N GLU A 269 13.92 59.85 9.71
CA GLU A 269 14.97 59.87 10.73
C GLU A 269 14.56 59.14 12.01
N GLN A 270 15.52 58.44 12.60
CA GLN A 270 15.47 57.93 13.96
C GLN A 270 15.45 59.08 14.97
N TYR A 271 14.39 59.16 15.78
CA TYR A 271 14.43 59.88 17.06
C TYR A 271 14.57 58.88 18.23
N PRO A 272 15.39 59.20 19.25
CA PRO A 272 15.65 58.31 20.37
C PRO A 272 14.58 58.45 21.46
N GLY A 273 14.14 57.31 21.99
CA GLY A 273 13.49 57.24 23.30
C GLY A 273 11.95 57.30 23.30
N GLN A 274 11.30 56.17 22.98
CA GLN A 274 10.11 55.75 23.71
C GLN A 274 10.13 54.23 23.91
N GLN A 275 10.21 53.83 25.17
CA GLN A 275 10.05 52.44 25.61
C GLN A 275 8.58 52.05 25.44
N TYR A 276 8.30 51.18 24.47
CA TYR A 276 7.00 50.52 24.38
C TYR A 276 6.96 49.36 25.40
N PRO A 277 5.92 49.26 26.23
CA PRO A 277 5.72 48.08 27.07
C PRO A 277 5.38 46.88 26.19
N THR A 278 6.12 45.78 26.36
CA THR A 278 5.80 44.47 25.82
C THR A 278 4.48 43.96 26.41
N GLN A 279 3.37 44.22 25.72
CA GLN A 279 2.11 43.54 25.99
C GLN A 279 2.23 42.09 25.52
N HIS A 280 2.21 41.17 26.49
CA HIS A 280 1.98 39.75 26.25
C HIS A 280 0.57 39.57 25.66
N TYR A 281 0.48 39.14 24.42
CA TYR A 281 -0.76 38.57 23.88
C TYR A 281 -0.87 37.12 24.36
N PRO A 282 -1.93 36.73 25.09
CA PRO A 282 -2.25 35.32 25.23
C PRO A 282 -2.65 34.77 23.86
N ASN A 283 -2.13 33.58 23.56
CA ASN A 283 -2.39 32.82 22.35
C ASN A 283 -3.89 32.48 22.24
N GLN A 284 -4.69 33.36 21.63
CA GLN A 284 -6.07 33.06 21.28
C GLN A 284 -6.09 32.37 19.91
N GLN A 285 -6.25 31.06 19.97
CA GLN A 285 -6.56 30.22 18.83
C GLN A 285 -7.88 30.69 18.17
N PRO A 286 -7.93 30.89 16.84
CA PRO A 286 -9.18 31.23 16.17
C PRO A 286 -10.21 30.10 16.38
N PRO A 287 -11.48 30.41 16.70
CA PRO A 287 -12.51 29.37 16.75
C PRO A 287 -12.66 28.74 15.35
N ALA A 288 -12.71 27.42 15.32
CA ALA A 288 -12.98 26.66 14.10
C ALA A 288 -14.33 27.09 13.49
N PRO A 289 -14.46 27.17 12.15
CA PRO A 289 -15.74 27.41 11.49
C PRO A 289 -16.74 26.31 11.90
N GLN A 290 -17.79 26.70 12.61
CA GLN A 290 -18.93 25.83 12.87
C GLN A 290 -19.75 25.73 11.58
N PHE A 291 -19.63 24.59 10.89
CA PHE A 291 -20.55 24.25 9.82
C PHE A 291 -21.95 24.03 10.42
N PRO A 292 -23.04 24.54 9.80
CA PRO A 292 -24.39 24.23 10.24
C PRO A 292 -24.62 22.72 10.20
N VAL A 293 -24.95 22.13 11.35
CA VAL A 293 -25.40 20.75 11.42
C VAL A 293 -26.77 20.71 10.73
N ALA A 294 -26.86 20.03 9.59
CA ALA A 294 -28.14 19.77 8.95
C ALA A 294 -29.01 18.93 9.91
N GLN A 295 -30.06 19.55 10.44
CA GLN A 295 -31.09 18.85 11.18
C GLN A 295 -31.86 17.97 10.20
N PHE A 296 -31.58 16.66 10.22
CA PHE A 296 -32.43 15.70 9.54
C PHE A 296 -33.76 15.59 10.31
N PRO A 297 -34.92 15.64 9.63
CA PRO A 297 -36.20 15.39 10.28
C PRO A 297 -36.23 13.95 10.86
N PRO A 298 -36.93 13.73 11.97
CA PRO A 298 -37.06 12.40 12.57
C PRO A 298 -37.70 11.42 11.57
N ALA A 299 -37.13 10.22 11.49
CA ALA A 299 -37.64 9.14 10.67
C ALA A 299 -39.07 8.76 11.13
N PRO A 300 -40.04 8.62 10.21
CA PRO A 300 -41.38 8.14 10.55
C PRO A 300 -41.32 6.69 11.06
N ALA A 301 -42.19 6.40 12.02
CA ALA A 301 -42.32 5.09 12.66
C ALA A 301 -42.63 3.98 11.64
N PRO A 302 -42.18 2.73 11.86
CA PRO A 302 -42.48 1.62 10.98
C PRO A 302 -43.98 1.29 11.00
N GLU A 303 -44.63 1.44 9.83
CA GLU A 303 -46.01 0.98 9.63
C GLU A 303 -46.10 -0.56 9.62
N PRO A 304 -47.21 -1.13 10.11
CA PRO A 304 -47.45 -2.57 10.08
C PRO A 304 -47.72 -3.06 8.65
N TYR A 305 -46.96 -4.09 8.26
CA TYR A 305 -47.11 -5.03 7.13
C TYR A 305 -48.34 -4.80 6.23
N ALA A 306 -48.16 -4.04 5.16
CA ALA A 306 -49.05 -4.04 4.00
C ALA A 306 -48.66 -5.17 3.04
N GLN A 307 -49.66 -5.90 2.57
CA GLN A 307 -49.60 -7.07 1.71
C GLN A 307 -48.79 -6.86 0.42
N ALA A 308 -48.13 -7.95 -0.02
CA ALA A 308 -47.38 -8.01 -1.27
C ALA A 308 -48.26 -7.66 -2.48
N PRO A 309 -47.79 -6.82 -3.43
CA PRO A 309 -48.49 -6.58 -4.69
C PRO A 309 -48.44 -7.80 -5.61
N ASP A 310 -49.57 -8.11 -6.24
CA ASP A 310 -49.73 -9.11 -7.28
C ASP A 310 -48.76 -8.91 -8.45
N VAL A 311 -48.17 -10.03 -8.88
CA VAL A 311 -47.24 -10.11 -10.01
C VAL A 311 -48.02 -9.95 -11.32
N PRO A 312 -47.66 -9.00 -12.22
CA PRO A 312 -48.30 -8.90 -13.52
C PRO A 312 -47.92 -10.09 -14.43
N PRO A 313 -48.82 -10.56 -15.32
CA PRO A 313 -48.56 -11.71 -16.18
C PRO A 313 -47.50 -11.41 -17.25
N VAL A 314 -46.66 -12.42 -17.50
CA VAL A 314 -45.60 -12.43 -18.52
C VAL A 314 -46.22 -12.41 -19.93
N PRO A 315 -45.78 -11.51 -20.84
CA PRO A 315 -46.17 -11.57 -22.25
C PRO A 315 -45.63 -12.83 -22.92
N GLN A 316 -46.51 -13.61 -23.55
CA GLN A 316 -46.14 -14.75 -24.38
C GLN A 316 -45.39 -14.25 -25.63
N ALA A 317 -44.25 -14.89 -25.94
CA ALA A 317 -43.49 -14.63 -27.16
C ALA A 317 -44.27 -15.18 -28.39
N PRO A 318 -44.35 -14.43 -29.51
CA PRO A 318 -44.93 -14.94 -30.74
C PRO A 318 -44.14 -16.10 -31.34
N GLU A 319 -44.87 -17.15 -31.71
CA GLU A 319 -44.40 -18.32 -32.46
C GLU A 319 -43.91 -17.99 -33.89
N ALA A 320 -43.16 -18.95 -34.43
CA ALA A 320 -42.99 -19.28 -35.84
C ALA A 320 -42.00 -18.43 -36.69
N TYR A 321 -40.76 -18.91 -36.74
CA TYR A 321 -39.91 -18.72 -37.93
C TYR A 321 -40.29 -19.74 -39.03
N PRO A 322 -40.41 -19.33 -40.31
CA PRO A 322 -40.63 -20.26 -41.41
C PRO A 322 -39.38 -21.12 -41.70
N PRO A 323 -39.53 -22.36 -42.19
CA PRO A 323 -38.41 -23.25 -42.50
C PRO A 323 -37.58 -22.73 -43.68
N ALA A 324 -36.26 -22.92 -43.60
CA ALA A 324 -35.30 -22.52 -44.62
C ALA A 324 -35.43 -23.36 -45.91
N PRO A 325 -35.18 -22.77 -47.10
CA PRO A 325 -35.25 -23.47 -48.37
C PRO A 325 -34.11 -24.49 -48.55
N PRO A 326 -34.34 -25.60 -49.26
CA PRO A 326 -33.32 -26.63 -49.48
C PRO A 326 -32.21 -26.12 -50.41
N ARG A 327 -30.96 -26.49 -50.09
CA ARG A 327 -29.78 -26.18 -50.91
C ARG A 327 -29.77 -27.08 -52.17
N PRO A 328 -29.34 -26.56 -53.33
CA PRO A 328 -29.11 -27.37 -54.52
C PRO A 328 -27.92 -28.31 -54.32
N GLN A 329 -28.08 -29.55 -54.81
CA GLN A 329 -27.05 -30.58 -54.82
C GLN A 329 -26.00 -30.23 -55.90
N GLN A 330 -24.73 -30.19 -55.49
CA GLN A 330 -23.55 -30.28 -56.36
C GLN A 330 -22.54 -31.21 -55.70
#